data_AF-A0A2T0RFF4-F1
#
_entry.id   AF-A0A2T0RFF4-F1
#
_cell.length_a   1.000
_cell.length_b   1.000
_cell.length_c   1.000
_cell.angle_alpha   90.00
_cell.angle_beta   90.00
_cell.angle_gamma   90.00
#
_symmetry.space_group_name_H-M   'P 1'
#
loop_
_entity.id
_entity.type
_entity.pdbx_description
1 polymer ?
#
loop_
_entity_poly.entity_id
_entity_poly.type
_entity_poly.pdbx_seq_one_letter_code
_entity_poly.pdbx_strand_id
1 'polypeptide(L)'
;MPAPKKYNDDLRERATRLAVEARRDPVSAVGAIQRIAGSLGVHPEALRTWVKKAETDAGVRPGTTSSDADRIAALERENRELRRANQILKSAASFFAAELDRPSR
;
A
#
# COMPACT_ATOMS: atom_id res chain seq x y z
N MET A 1 -13.46 -12.01 2.72
CA MET A 1 -14.26 -10.91 3.27
C MET A 1 -13.33 -9.95 4.02
N PRO A 2 -13.31 -8.65 3.72
CA PRO A 2 -12.52 -7.69 4.50
C PRO A 2 -13.04 -7.66 5.93
N ALA A 3 -12.12 -7.61 6.91
CA ALA A 3 -12.48 -7.52 8.32
C ALA A 3 -13.32 -6.25 8.59
N PRO A 4 -14.32 -6.30 9.48
CA PRO A 4 -15.13 -5.14 9.81
C PRO A 4 -14.25 -4.01 10.38
N LYS A 5 -14.34 -2.82 9.77
CA LYS A 5 -13.58 -1.65 10.21
C LYS A 5 -14.16 -1.14 11.54
N LYS A 6 -13.34 -1.10 12.59
CA LYS A 6 -13.72 -0.60 13.93
C LYS A 6 -14.04 0.90 13.97
N TYR A 7 -13.54 1.67 13.00
CA TYR A 7 -13.76 3.12 12.90
C TYR A 7 -14.23 3.46 11.47
N ASN A 8 -15.15 4.42 11.35
CA ASN A 8 -15.57 4.97 10.06
C ASN A 8 -14.39 5.70 9.38
N ASP A 9 -14.33 5.65 8.05
CA ASP A 9 -13.28 6.30 7.26
C ASP A 9 -13.31 7.83 7.44
N ASP A 10 -14.49 8.45 7.58
CA ASP A 10 -14.60 9.90 7.84
C ASP A 10 -13.98 10.32 9.18
N LEU A 11 -14.20 9.52 10.22
CA LEU A 11 -13.62 9.75 11.55
C LEU A 11 -12.10 9.61 11.49
N ARG A 12 -11.61 8.58 10.78
CA ARG A 12 -10.18 8.38 10.56
C ARG A 12 -9.57 9.59 9.87
N GLU A 13 -10.15 10.04 8.77
CA GLU A 13 -9.59 11.13 7.97
C GLU A 13 -9.59 12.44 8.77
N ARG A 14 -10.70 12.77 9.42
CA ARG A 14 -10.81 13.96 10.27
C ARG A 14 -9.81 13.94 11.42
N ALA A 15 -9.71 12.82 12.14
CA ALA A 15 -8.78 12.68 13.24
C ALA A 15 -7.32 12.84 12.78
N THR A 16 -6.98 12.21 11.65
CA THR A 16 -5.64 12.27 11.06
C THR A 16 -5.28 13.69 10.64
N ARG A 17 -6.20 14.40 9.97
CA ARG A 17 -6.00 15.79 9.55
C ARG A 17 -5.75 16.71 10.75
N LEU A 18 -6.61 16.65 11.76
CA LEU A 18 -6.46 17.43 13.00
C LEU A 18 -5.13 17.15 13.70
N ALA A 19 -4.71 15.88 13.75
CA ALA A 19 -3.47 15.49 14.41
C ALA A 19 -2.22 15.90 13.62
N VAL A 20 -2.27 15.88 12.29
CA VAL A 20 -1.18 16.41 11.44
C VAL A 20 -1.07 17.92 11.59
N GLU A 21 -2.19 18.66 11.56
CA GLU A 21 -2.21 20.11 11.75
C GLU A 21 -1.67 20.51 13.12
N ALA A 22 -2.14 19.87 14.20
CA ALA A 22 -1.66 20.13 15.56
C ALA A 22 -0.18 19.78 15.78
N ARG A 23 0.43 18.98 14.90
CA ARG A 23 1.86 18.64 14.94
C ARG A 23 2.74 19.60 14.14
N ARG A 24 2.17 20.50 13.33
CA ARG A 24 2.93 21.54 12.63
C ARG A 24 3.41 22.64 13.57
N ASP A 25 2.67 22.92 14.63
CA ASP A 25 3.09 23.84 15.68
C ASP A 25 3.93 23.08 16.74
N PRO A 26 5.21 23.45 16.95
CA PRO A 26 6.09 22.81 17.92
C PRO A 26 5.54 22.78 19.35
N VAL A 27 4.75 23.78 19.73
CA VAL A 27 4.19 23.90 21.09
C VAL A 27 3.05 22.90 21.30
N SER A 28 2.18 22.72 20.30
CA SER A 28 1.06 21.79 20.38
C SER A 28 1.39 20.35 20.00
N ALA A 29 2.54 20.12 19.36
CA ALA A 29 2.97 18.82 18.85
C ALA A 29 3.09 17.75 19.94
N VAL A 30 3.59 18.13 21.12
CA VAL A 30 3.73 17.21 22.26
C VAL A 30 2.33 16.84 22.77
N GLY A 31 2.02 15.54 22.75
CA GLY A 31 0.73 15.03 23.20
C GLY A 31 -0.46 15.34 22.28
N ALA A 32 -0.26 15.95 21.10
CA ALA A 32 -1.33 16.22 20.12
C ALA A 32 -2.18 14.99 19.82
N ILE A 33 -1.51 13.87 19.51
CA ILE A 33 -2.16 12.59 19.19
C ILE A 33 -2.99 12.11 20.37
N GLN A 34 -2.47 12.16 21.60
CA GLN A 34 -3.18 11.70 22.79
C GLN A 34 -4.44 12.55 23.06
N ARG A 35 -4.33 13.87 22.95
CA ARG A 35 -5.45 14.80 23.16
C ARG A 35 -6.55 14.61 22.14
N ILE A 36 -6.19 14.50 20.86
CA ILE A 36 -7.15 14.35 19.76
C ILE A 36 -7.77 12.95 19.75
N ALA A 37 -6.99 11.91 20.05
CA ALA A 37 -7.51 10.56 20.23
C ALA A 37 -8.55 10.50 21.36
N GLY A 38 -8.24 11.13 22.50
CA GLY A 38 -9.16 11.22 23.64
C GLY A 38 -10.45 11.98 23.31
N SER A 39 -10.38 13.10 22.60
CA SER A 39 -11.57 13.89 22.26
C SER A 39 -12.48 13.21 21.23
N LEU A 40 -11.93 12.34 20.39
CA LEU A 40 -12.67 11.63 19.34
C LEU A 40 -13.01 10.18 19.70
N GLY A 41 -12.64 9.70 20.90
CA GLY A 41 -12.87 8.32 21.33
C GLY A 41 -12.10 7.28 20.49
N VAL A 42 -11.00 7.68 19.86
CA VAL A 42 -10.14 6.81 19.05
C VAL A 42 -8.98 6.30 19.89
N HIS A 43 -8.55 5.06 19.69
CA HIS A 43 -7.36 4.55 20.34
C HIS A 43 -6.10 5.34 19.91
N PRO A 44 -5.28 5.88 20.83
CA PRO A 44 -4.13 6.73 20.49
C PRO A 44 -3.14 6.09 19.50
N GLU A 45 -2.87 4.79 19.64
CA GLU A 45 -1.96 4.09 18.73
C GLU A 45 -2.55 3.90 17.31
N ALA A 46 -3.87 3.83 17.19
CA ALA A 46 -4.53 3.79 15.88
C ALA A 46 -4.33 5.13 15.18
N LEU A 47 -4.58 6.24 15.89
CA LEU A 47 -4.35 7.59 15.37
C LEU A 47 -2.87 7.82 15.02
N ARG A 48 -1.93 7.35 15.85
CA ARG A 48 -0.50 7.43 15.58
C ARG A 48 -0.12 6.74 14.27
N THR A 49 -0.69 5.58 14.01
CA THR A 49 -0.46 4.83 12.76
C THR A 49 -0.99 5.59 11.55
N TRP A 50 -2.19 6.17 11.64
CA TRP A 50 -2.77 6.94 10.54
C TRP A 50 -2.00 8.22 10.25
N VAL A 51 -1.56 8.93 11.29
CA VAL A 51 -0.72 10.13 11.16
C VAL A 51 0.62 9.78 10.51
N LYS A 52 1.30 8.70 10.95
CA LYS A 52 2.54 8.24 10.30
C LYS A 52 2.34 7.95 8.81
N LYS A 53 1.23 7.28 8.47
CA LYS A 53 0.91 6.98 7.06
C LYS A 53 0.68 8.25 6.25
N ALA A 54 -0.09 9.21 6.79
CA ALA A 54 -0.32 10.50 6.15
C ALA A 54 0.96 11.32 5.99
N GLU A 55 1.87 11.29 6.97
CA GLU A 55 3.18 11.95 6.88
C GLU A 55 4.08 11.33 5.79
N THR A 56 4.05 10.00 5.65
CA THR A 56 4.75 9.30 4.56
C THR A 56 4.14 9.67 3.21
N ASP A 57 2.81 9.62 3.08
CA ASP A 57 2.10 9.95 1.85
C ASP A 57 2.30 11.43 1.45
N ALA A 58 2.50 12.33 2.43
CA ALA A 58 2.82 13.73 2.20
C ALA A 58 4.33 14.01 1.98
N GLY A 59 5.19 12.99 2.02
CA GLY A 59 6.64 13.14 1.84
C GLY A 59 7.39 13.79 3.01
N VAL A 60 6.72 13.99 4.15
CA VAL A 60 7.35 14.53 5.38
C VAL A 60 8.27 13.50 6.03
N ARG A 61 7.97 12.22 5.84
CA ARG A 61 8.72 11.09 6.39
C ARG A 61 9.13 10.14 5.27
N PRO A 62 10.35 9.58 5.30
CA PRO A 62 10.74 8.53 4.36
C PRO A 62 9.87 7.27 4.56
N GLY A 63 9.45 6.67 3.45
CA GLY A 63 8.69 5.42 3.39
C GLY A 63 8.01 5.24 2.04
N THR A 64 7.44 4.06 1.82
CA THR A 64 6.63 3.78 0.63
C THR A 64 5.27 4.46 0.77
N THR A 65 4.93 5.35 -0.17
CA THR A 65 3.61 5.98 -0.18
C THR A 65 2.54 4.97 -0.57
N SER A 66 1.28 5.26 -0.23
CA SER A 66 0.14 4.45 -0.66
C SER A 66 0.09 4.32 -2.19
N SER A 67 0.39 5.41 -2.91
CA SER A 67 0.45 5.41 -4.38
C SER A 67 1.57 4.50 -4.90
N ASP A 68 2.74 4.52 -4.27
CA ASP A 68 3.85 3.65 -4.66
C ASP A 68 3.52 2.19 -4.38
N ALA A 69 2.89 1.89 -3.24
CA ALA A 69 2.47 0.53 -2.91
C ALA A 69 1.47 -0.02 -3.94
N ASP A 70 0.48 0.78 -4.35
CA ASP A 70 -0.49 0.41 -5.38
C ASP A 70 0.19 0.16 -6.74
N ARG A 71 1.13 1.04 -7.11
CA ARG A 71 1.93 0.89 -8.34
C ARG A 71 2.79 -0.37 -8.32
N ILE A 72 3.47 -0.65 -7.20
CA ILE A 72 4.28 -1.86 -7.02
C ILE A 72 3.39 -3.10 -7.17
N ALA A 73 2.23 -3.13 -6.52
CA ALA A 73 1.31 -4.26 -6.61
C ALA A 73 0.80 -4.49 -8.05
N ALA A 74 0.53 -3.41 -8.80
CA ALA A 74 0.15 -3.49 -10.21
C ALA A 74 1.29 -4.04 -11.07
N LEU A 75 2.51 -3.51 -10.91
CA LEU A 75 3.69 -3.97 -11.64
C LEU A 75 4.04 -5.42 -11.33
N GLU A 76 3.92 -5.85 -10.08
CA GLU A 76 4.13 -7.24 -9.71
C GLU A 76 3.11 -8.18 -10.35
N ARG A 77 1.85 -7.73 -10.50
CA ARG A 77 0.82 -8.50 -11.19
C ARG A 77 1.15 -8.66 -12.67
N GLU A 78 1.47 -7.56 -13.33
CA GLU A 78 1.88 -7.57 -14.74
C GLU A 78 3.12 -8.45 -14.94
N ASN A 79 4.11 -8.35 -14.06
CA ASN A 79 5.32 -9.15 -14.15
C ASN A 79 5.03 -10.67 -14.02
N ARG A 80 4.10 -11.06 -13.14
CA ARG A 80 3.66 -12.46 -13.03
C ARG A 80 2.97 -12.94 -14.31
N GLU A 81 2.12 -12.11 -14.90
CA GLU A 81 1.43 -12.43 -16.16
C GLU A 81 2.40 -12.56 -17.33
N LEU A 82 3.34 -11.61 -17.47
CA LEU A 82 4.38 -11.64 -18.49
C LEU A 82 5.30 -12.86 -18.34
N ARG A 83 5.65 -13.24 -17.11
CA ARG A 83 6.44 -14.45 -16.84
C ARG A 83 5.68 -15.71 -17.26
N ARG A 84 4.38 -15.78 -16.96
CA ARG A 84 3.51 -16.89 -17.37
C ARG A 84 3.40 -16.99 -18.90
N ALA A 85 3.16 -15.86 -19.58
CA ALA A 85 3.09 -15.81 -21.03
C ALA A 85 4.42 -16.26 -21.67
N ASN A 86 5.55 -15.75 -21.17
CA ASN A 86 6.87 -16.17 -21.64
C ASN A 86 7.11 -17.67 -21.44
N GLN A 87 6.65 -18.25 -20.34
CA GLN A 87 6.77 -19.69 -20.11
C GLN A 87 6.01 -20.49 -21.16
N ILE A 88 4.76 -20.09 -21.47
CA ILE A 88 3.95 -20.74 -22.51
C ILE A 88 4.64 -20.67 -23.87
N LEU A 89 5.16 -19.48 -24.23
CA LEU A 89 5.86 -19.27 -25.49
C LEU A 89 7.13 -20.13 -25.59
N LYS A 90 7.92 -20.21 -24.51
CA LYS A 90 9.11 -21.07 -24.46
C LYS A 90 8.74 -22.55 -24.61
N SER A 91 7.69 -23.01 -23.92
CA SER A 91 7.20 -24.37 -24.06
C SER A 91 6.74 -24.68 -25.49
N ALA A 92 5.97 -23.78 -26.12
CA ALA A 92 5.55 -23.93 -27.51
C ALA A 92 6.76 -23.98 -28.47
N ALA A 93 7.72 -23.06 -28.32
CA ALA A 93 8.93 -23.05 -29.13
C ALA A 93 9.73 -24.36 -29.00
N SER A 94 9.86 -24.89 -27.78
CA SER A 94 10.54 -26.18 -27.55
C SER A 94 9.81 -27.36 -28.19
N PHE A 95 8.47 -27.34 -28.17
CA PHE A 95 7.65 -28.35 -28.83
C PHE A 95 7.85 -28.34 -30.34
N PHE A 96 7.77 -27.16 -30.97
CA PHE A 96 7.95 -27.03 -32.42
C PHE A 96 9.38 -27.36 -32.86
N ALA A 97 10.41 -26.98 -32.09
CA ALA A 97 11.78 -27.36 -32.38
C ALA A 97 11.97 -28.89 -32.37
N ALA A 98 11.37 -29.58 -31.40
CA ALA A 98 11.43 -31.04 -31.32
C ALA A 98 10.65 -31.74 -32.46
N GLU A 99 9.59 -31.13 -32.99
CA GLU A 99 8.85 -31.63 -34.14
C GLU A 99 9.67 -31.50 -35.44
N LEU A 100 10.38 -30.39 -35.63
CA LEU A 100 11.24 -30.15 -36.79
C LEU A 100 12.43 -31.11 -36.86
N ASP A 101 12.99 -31.52 -35.73
CA ASP A 101 14.12 -32.46 -35.65
C ASP A 101 13.71 -33.94 -35.85
N ARG A 102 12.41 -34.23 -36.02
CA ARG A 102 11.92 -35.61 -36.22
C ARG A 102 11.96 -35.97 -37.70
N PRO A 103 12.75 -36.97 -38.13
CA PRO A 103 12.77 -37.37 -39.54
C PRO A 103 11.38 -37.87 -39.96
N SER A 104 10.86 -37.31 -41.06
CA SER A 104 9.64 -37.81 -41.69
C SER A 104 9.83 -39.27 -42.08
N ARG A 105 9.02 -40.16 -41.52
CA ARG A 105 8.90 -41.54 -42.02
C ARG A 105 8.10 -41.56 -43.30
#